data_AF-M2R492-F1
#
_entry.id   AF-M2R492-F1
#
_cell.length_a   1.000
_cell.length_b   1.000
_cell.length_c   1.000
_cell.angle_alpha   90.00
_cell.angle_beta   90.00
_cell.angle_gamma   90.00
#
_symmetry.space_group_name_H-M   'P 1'
#
loop_
_entity.id
_entity.type
_entity.pdbx_description
1 polymer ?
#
loop_
_entity_poly.entity_id
_entity_poly.type
_entity_poly.pdbx_seq_one_letter_code
_entity_poly.pdbx_strand_id
1 'polypeptide(L)' 'MKHHPFFQGLDFDRLMKKEVVPPYIPQVHSADDVANIDPYFLGETDAAIAEEKNSNTSGGQEFKFDGFTYISKKD' A
#
# COMPACT_ATOMS: atom_id res chain seq x y z
N MET A 1 24.10 -6.48 -10.03
CA MET A 1 22.87 -5.66 -10.11
C MET A 1 23.20 -4.19 -10.35
N LYS A 2 23.59 -3.38 -9.35
CA LYS A 2 23.81 -1.92 -9.52
C LYS A 2 24.88 -1.52 -10.57
N HIS A 3 25.94 -2.32 -10.74
CA HIS A 3 27.01 -2.08 -11.71
C HIS A 3 26.73 -2.63 -13.13
N HIS A 4 25.53 -3.16 -13.38
CA HIS A 4 25.19 -3.67 -14.71
C HIS A 4 25.03 -2.50 -15.70
N PRO A 5 25.48 -2.60 -16.97
CA PRO A 5 25.39 -1.52 -17.96
C PRO A 5 23.97 -0.95 -18.18
N PHE A 6 22.93 -1.75 -17.92
CA PHE A 6 21.54 -1.30 -17.94
C PHE A 6 21.28 -0.08 -17.02
N PHE A 7 21.98 0.04 -15.90
CA PHE A 7 21.85 1.15 -14.95
C PHE A 7 22.91 2.24 -15.15
N GLN A 8 23.63 2.22 -16.28
CA GLN A 8 24.62 3.26 -16.57
C GLN A 8 23.94 4.63 -16.65
N GLY A 9 24.43 5.58 -15.87
CA GLY A 9 23.85 6.93 -15.75
C GLY A 9 22.81 7.08 -14.63
N LEU A 10 22.44 6.00 -13.94
CA LEU A 10 21.57 6.07 -12.77
C LEU A 10 22.42 6.23 -11.49
N ASP A 11 22.27 7.37 -10.83
CA ASP A 11 22.81 7.59 -9.49
C ASP A 11 21.87 6.95 -8.44
N PHE A 12 22.32 5.84 -7.85
CA PHE A 12 21.54 5.10 -6.86
C PHE A 12 21.38 5.83 -5.52
N ASP A 13 22.32 6.71 -5.16
CA ASP A 13 22.21 7.47 -3.91
C ASP A 13 21.16 8.57 -4.06
N ARG A 14 21.14 9.26 -5.20
CA ARG A 14 20.10 10.24 -5.53
C ARG A 14 18.73 9.59 -5.72
N LEU A 15 18.68 8.39 -6.30
CA LEU A 15 17.43 7.62 -6.41
C LEU A 15 16.86 7.30 -5.02
N MET A 16 17.70 6.82 -4.09
CA MET A 16 17.28 6.51 -2.71
C MET A 16 16.79 7.74 -1.95
N LYS A 17 17.38 8.90 -2.22
CA LYS A 17 16.95 10.20 -1.69
C LYS A 17 15.72 10.80 -2.39
N LYS A 18 15.13 10.09 -3.35
CA LYS A 18 13.98 10.57 -4.17
C LYS A 18 14.28 11.85 -4.96
N GLU A 19 15.54 12.06 -5.35
CA GLU A 19 15.99 13.24 -6.12
C GLU A 19 15.98 13.02 -7.64
N VAL A 20 15.78 11.78 -8.08
CA VAL A 20 15.61 11.44 -9.50
C VAL A 20 14.12 11.58 -9.82
N VAL A 21 13.77 12.47 -10.75
CA VAL A 21 12.38 12.65 -11.19
C VAL A 21 11.90 11.38 -11.90
N PRO A 22 10.77 10.78 -11.47
CA PRO A 22 10.22 9.62 -12.16
C PRO A 22 9.83 9.94 -13.61
N PRO A 23 10.00 9.02 -14.56
CA PRO A 23 9.61 9.23 -15.95
C PRO A 23 8.09 9.34 -16.14
N TYR A 24 7.30 8.87 -15.17
CA TYR A 24 5.85 8.97 -15.14
C TYR A 24 5.40 9.56 -13.80
N ILE A 25 4.55 10.58 -13.88
CA ILE A 25 3.90 11.22 -12.73
C ILE A 25 2.40 10.96 -12.86
N PRO A 26 1.78 10.20 -11.94
CA PRO A 26 0.35 9.90 -12.02
C PRO A 26 -0.47 11.18 -11.84
N GLN A 27 -1.66 11.21 -12.47
CA GLN A 27 -2.62 12.28 -12.27
C GLN A 27 -3.31 12.09 -10.92
N VAL A 28 -3.14 13.04 -10.01
CA VAL A 28 -3.72 13.04 -8.66
C VAL A 28 -4.22 14.46 -8.38
N HIS A 29 -5.50 14.59 -8.06
CA HIS A 29 -6.17 15.89 -7.92
C HIS A 29 -6.28 16.37 -6.47
N SER A 30 -6.23 15.45 -5.49
CA SER A 30 -6.33 15.77 -4.06
C SER A 30 -5.69 14.67 -3.19
N ALA A 31 -5.59 14.91 -1.88
CA ALA A 31 -5.07 13.92 -0.93
C ALA A 31 -5.95 12.65 -0.83
N ASP A 32 -7.25 12.79 -1.09
CA ASP A 32 -8.26 11.72 -1.01
C ASP A 32 -8.63 11.17 -2.40
N ASP A 33 -7.85 11.47 -3.44
CA ASP A 33 -8.15 11.04 -4.81
C ASP A 33 -7.90 9.54 -5.00
N VAL A 34 -8.93 8.84 -5.48
CA VAL A 34 -8.94 7.39 -5.74
C VAL A 34 -8.97 7.04 -7.23
N ALA A 35 -8.74 7.99 -8.14
CA ALA A 35 -8.86 7.78 -9.59
C ALA A 35 -7.90 6.72 -10.17
N ASN A 36 -6.81 6.38 -9.46
CA ASN A 36 -5.86 5.34 -9.86
C ASN A 36 -6.11 3.98 -9.17
N ILE A 37 -7.26 3.82 -8.50
CA ILE A 37 -7.73 2.56 -7.90
C ILE A 37 -8.75 1.91 -8.84
N ASP A 38 -8.75 0.58 -8.92
CA ASP A 38 -9.74 -0.14 -9.73
C ASP A 38 -11.18 0.14 -9.22
N PRO A 39 -12.12 0.58 -10.08
CA PRO A 39 -13.49 0.87 -9.69
C PRO A 39 -14.24 -0.29 -9.02
N TYR A 40 -13.83 -1.54 -9.28
CA TYR A 40 -14.42 -2.72 -8.62
C TYR A 40 -14.36 -2.59 -7.09
N PHE A 41 -13.23 -2.16 -6.54
CA PHE A 41 -13.04 -2.01 -5.10
C PHE A 41 -13.72 -0.74 -4.55
N LEU A 42 -13.90 0.29 -5.37
CA LEU A 42 -14.54 1.54 -4.96
C LEU A 42 -16.06 1.40 -4.80
N GLY A 43 -16.65 0.38 -5.41
CA GLY A 43 -18.08 0.06 -5.29
C GLY A 43 -18.42 -0.84 -4.10
N GLU A 44 -17.42 -1.37 -3.38
CA GLU A 44 -17.68 -2.15 -2.17
C GLU A 44 -18.33 -1.28 -1.10
N THR A 45 -19.42 -1.78 -0.55
CA THR A 45 -20.19 -1.07 0.48
C THR A 45 -19.94 -1.70 1.84
N ASP A 46 -20.19 -0.93 2.91
CA ASP A 46 -20.16 -1.45 4.28
C ASP A 46 -21.04 -2.70 4.47
N ALA A 47 -22.13 -2.81 3.72
CA ALA A 47 -23.02 -3.96 3.72
C ALA A 47 -22.37 -5.22 3.12
N ALA A 48 -21.65 -5.09 1.99
CA ALA A 48 -20.91 -6.19 1.38
C ALA A 48 -19.79 -6.69 2.28
N ILE A 49 -19.08 -5.78 2.96
CA ILE A 49 -18.03 -6.11 3.94
C ILE A 49 -18.62 -6.77 5.20
N ALA A 50 -19.82 -6.36 5.63
CA ALA A 50 -20.48 -6.94 6.79
C ALA A 50 -21.01 -8.37 6.54
N GLU A 51 -21.43 -8.67 5.32
CA GLU A 51 -21.88 -10.01 4.92
C GLU A 51 -20.73 -11.05 5.02
N GLU A 52 -19.51 -10.66 4.64
CA GLU A 52 -18.32 -11.52 4.75
C GLU A 52 -17.97 -11.86 6.21
N LYS A 53 -18.10 -10.89 7.13
CA LYS A 53 -17.81 -11.06 8.57
C LYS A 53 -18.67 -12.11 9.26
N ASN A 54 -19.87 -12.36 8.76
CA ASN A 54 -20.81 -13.31 9.36
C ASN A 54 -20.47 -14.78 9.04
N SER A 55 -19.49 -15.04 8.17
CA SER A 55 -19.13 -16.41 7.76
C SER A 55 -18.15 -17.13 8.71
N ASN A 56 -17.41 -16.41 9.57
CA ASN A 56 -16.26 -16.96 10.32
C ASN A 56 -16.28 -16.76 11.85
N THR A 57 -17.43 -16.54 12.48
CA THR A 57 -17.52 -16.47 13.95
C THR A 57 -18.30 -17.65 14.54
N SER A 58 -17.95 -18.88 14.15
CA SER A 58 -18.30 -20.06 14.95
C SER A 58 -17.20 -20.29 16.00
N GLY A 59 -17.60 -20.23 17.26
CA GLY A 59 -16.73 -20.04 18.42
C GLY A 59 -15.60 -21.07 18.61
N GLY A 60 -14.52 -20.61 19.23
CA GLY A 60 -13.57 -21.48 19.93
C GLY A 60 -12.09 -21.22 19.71
N GLN A 61 -11.67 -20.32 18.82
CA GLN A 61 -10.26 -19.95 18.71
C GLN A 61 -9.99 -18.67 19.50
N GLU A 62 -9.20 -18.80 20.58
CA GLU A 62 -8.54 -17.66 21.21
C GLU A 62 -7.82 -16.88 20.11
N PHE A 63 -8.27 -15.65 19.87
CA PHE A 63 -7.70 -14.74 18.91
C PHE A 63 -6.26 -14.41 19.32
N LYS A 64 -5.29 -15.18 18.79
CA LYS A 64 -3.86 -15.02 19.07
C LYS A 64 -3.29 -13.84 18.28
N PHE A 65 -3.60 -12.63 18.73
CA PHE A 65 -3.09 -11.37 18.17
C PHE A 65 -2.02 -10.71 19.05
N ASP A 66 -1.43 -11.46 19.99
CA ASP A 66 -0.30 -10.99 20.78
C ASP A 66 0.85 -10.55 19.85
N GLY A 67 1.30 -9.30 20.01
CA GLY A 67 2.34 -8.71 19.17
C GLY A 67 1.84 -8.10 17.85
N PHE A 68 0.53 -8.02 17.60
CA PHE A 68 -0.02 -7.38 16.41
C PHE A 68 0.19 -5.86 16.40
N THR A 69 0.03 -5.20 17.55
CA THR A 69 0.16 -3.75 17.65
C THR A 69 1.62 -3.32 17.46
N TYR A 70 1.84 -2.49 16.44
CA TYR A 70 3.11 -1.82 16.19
C TYR A 70 2.91 -0.31 16.24
N ILE A 71 3.79 0.39 16.97
CA ILE A 71 3.89 1.86 16.94
C ILE A 71 5.21 2.19 16.26
N SER A 72 5.14 2.87 15.12
CA SER A 72 6.36 3.34 14.46
C SER A 72 7.10 4.32 15.37
N LYS A 73 8.43 4.21 15.40
CA LYS A 73 9.23 5.26 16.00
C LYS A 73 9.05 6.51 15.15
N LYS A 74 8.68 7.61 15.80
CA LYS A 74 8.64 8.91 15.16
C LYS A 74 10.10 9.37 15.06
N ASP A 75 10.65 9.33 13.85
CA ASP A 75 11.91 10.02 13.54
C ASP A 75 11.69 11.53 13.50
#